data_AF-A0A944BYZ0-F1
#
_entry.id   AF-A0A944BYZ0-F1
#
_cell.length_a   1.000
_cell.length_b   1.000
_cell.length_c   1.000
_cell.angle_alpha   90.00
_cell.angle_beta   90.00
_cell.angle_gamma   90.00
#
_symmetry.space_group_name_H-M   'P 1'
#
loop_
_entity.id
_entity.type
_entity.pdbx_description
1 polymer ?
#
loop_
_entity_poly.entity_id
_entity_poly.type
_entity_poly.pdbx_seq_one_letter_code
_entity_poly.pdbx_strand_id
1 'polypeptide(L)'
;MNKLEYKRKNELWLEEKAKEEGVNELPRGILYKVLKSGDPNGKTPNLSNVIVAHYTGRTINGKQFDNSYSGAPLAIRLRELIEGWIIALQRMHAGDKWELYIPAEMGYGKFAQPGIPAYSTLIFEIELISFA
;
A
#
# COMPACT_ATOMS: atom_id res chain seq x y z
N MET A 1 18.84 6.48 16.24
CA MET A 1 18.98 5.89 14.90
C MET A 1 19.05 7.02 13.89
N ASN A 2 20.12 7.08 13.10
CA ASN A 2 20.28 8.11 12.07
C ASN A 2 19.46 7.77 10.81
N LYS A 3 19.38 8.70 9.84
CA LYS A 3 18.56 8.56 8.63
C LYS A 3 18.97 7.35 7.77
N LEU A 4 20.27 7.04 7.70
CA LEU A 4 20.80 5.94 6.90
C LEU A 4 20.48 4.59 7.54
N GLU A 5 20.65 4.47 8.86
CA GLU A 5 20.25 3.29 9.63
C GLU A 5 18.74 3.03 9.51
N TYR A 6 17.92 4.10 9.58
CA TYR A 6 16.46 3.97 9.40
C TYR A 6 16.12 3.45 8.00
N LYS A 7 16.74 4.02 6.96
CA LYS A 7 16.58 3.55 5.57
C LYS A 7 16.94 2.08 5.44
N ARG A 8 18.13 1.67 5.90
CA ARG A 8 18.58 0.27 5.80
C ARG A 8 17.68 -0.68 6.58
N LYS A 9 17.20 -0.29 7.75
CA LYS A 9 16.24 -1.09 8.53
C LYS A 9 14.94 -1.33 7.76
N ASN A 10 14.44 -0.33 7.03
CA ASN A 10 13.22 -0.46 6.22
C ASN A 10 13.42 -1.34 4.98
N GLU A 11 14.58 -1.26 4.34
CA GLU A 11 14.95 -2.13 3.22
C GLU A 11 15.07 -3.59 3.67
N LEU A 12 15.83 -3.86 4.74
CA LEU A 12 15.99 -5.20 5.31
C LEU A 12 14.66 -5.80 5.75
N TRP A 13 13.79 -4.99 6.38
CA TRP A 13 12.47 -5.46 6.78
C TRP A 13 11.64 -5.93 5.58
N LEU A 14 11.70 -5.20 4.45
CA LEU A 14 10.99 -5.56 3.23
C LEU A 14 11.61 -6.81 2.57
N GLU A 15 12.95 -6.94 2.58
CA GLU A 15 13.67 -8.14 2.10
C GLU A 15 13.24 -9.40 2.89
N GLU A 16 13.09 -9.29 4.21
CA GLU A 16 12.59 -10.41 5.04
C GLU A 16 11.10 -10.67 4.78
N LYS A 17 10.30 -9.60 4.61
CA LYS A 17 8.87 -9.73 4.33
C LYS A 17 8.59 -10.50 3.04
N ALA A 18 9.41 -10.30 2.01
CA ALA A 18 9.30 -11.02 0.74
C ALA A 18 9.45 -12.55 0.86
N LYS A 19 10.07 -13.04 1.94
CA LYS A 19 10.29 -14.47 2.17
C LYS A 19 9.14 -15.14 2.92
N GLU A 20 8.19 -14.36 3.44
CA GLU A 20 7.05 -14.91 4.18
C GLU A 20 6.05 -15.61 3.26
N GLU A 21 5.44 -16.69 3.76
CA GLU A 21 4.43 -17.44 3.01
C GLU A 21 3.18 -16.58 2.71
N GLY A 22 2.75 -16.65 1.45
CA GLY A 22 1.62 -15.90 0.91
C GLY A 22 1.92 -14.44 0.60
N VAL A 23 3.17 -13.97 0.79
CA VAL A 23 3.62 -12.69 0.26
C VAL A 23 4.01 -12.86 -1.19
N ASN A 24 3.45 -12.02 -2.04
CA ASN A 24 3.65 -12.00 -3.48
C ASN A 24 4.28 -10.67 -3.89
N GLU A 25 4.94 -10.65 -5.05
CA GLU A 25 5.62 -9.46 -5.57
C GLU A 25 4.86 -8.86 -6.76
N LEU A 26 4.90 -7.52 -6.81
CA LEU A 26 4.47 -6.68 -7.91
C LEU A 26 5.70 -5.91 -8.44
N PRO A 27 5.60 -5.29 -9.63
CA PRO A 27 6.68 -4.47 -10.16
C PRO A 27 7.20 -3.44 -9.16
N ARG A 28 8.48 -3.09 -9.29
CA ARG A 28 9.15 -2.08 -8.45
C ARG A 28 9.31 -2.47 -6.97
N GLY A 29 9.30 -3.78 -6.68
CA GLY A 29 9.54 -4.31 -5.33
C GLY A 29 8.38 -4.06 -4.36
N ILE A 30 7.18 -3.78 -4.89
CA ILE A 30 5.97 -3.72 -4.08
C ILE A 30 5.59 -5.15 -3.74
N LEU A 31 5.30 -5.41 -2.48
CA LEU A 31 4.86 -6.72 -2.03
C LEU A 31 3.41 -6.64 -1.58
N TYR A 32 2.71 -7.77 -1.63
CA TYR A 32 1.35 -7.84 -1.10
C TYR A 32 1.01 -9.23 -0.57
N LYS A 33 0.05 -9.29 0.34
CA LYS A 33 -0.60 -10.50 0.80
C LYS A 33 -2.11 -10.37 0.64
N VAL A 34 -2.75 -11.38 0.03
CA VAL A 34 -4.20 -11.42 -0.12
C VAL A 34 -4.83 -11.79 1.21
N LEU A 35 -5.72 -10.94 1.74
CA LEU A 35 -6.49 -11.19 2.96
C LEU A 35 -7.92 -11.65 2.64
N LYS A 36 -8.49 -11.14 1.55
CA LYS A 36 -9.79 -11.53 1.00
C LYS A 36 -9.78 -11.32 -0.51
N SER A 37 -10.41 -12.23 -1.23
CA SER A 37 -10.60 -12.12 -2.67
C SER A 37 -12.02 -11.64 -3.00
N GLY A 38 -12.12 -10.70 -3.93
CA GLY A 38 -13.33 -10.35 -4.66
C GLY A 38 -13.62 -11.33 -5.81
N ASP A 39 -14.38 -10.89 -6.79
CA ASP A 39 -14.64 -11.69 -8.00
C ASP A 39 -13.40 -11.70 -8.92
N PRO A 40 -12.73 -12.85 -9.12
CA PRO A 40 -11.53 -12.93 -9.96
C PRO A 40 -11.81 -12.68 -11.45
N ASN A 41 -13.08 -12.74 -11.89
CA ASN A 41 -13.48 -12.37 -13.24
C ASN A 41 -13.94 -10.91 -13.35
N GLY A 42 -13.93 -10.19 -12.22
CA GLY A 42 -14.29 -8.78 -12.16
C GLY A 42 -13.29 -7.90 -12.91
N LYS A 43 -13.70 -6.69 -13.27
CA LYS A 43 -12.77 -5.69 -13.82
C LYS A 43 -11.79 -5.25 -12.73
N THR A 44 -10.65 -4.69 -13.15
CA THR A 44 -9.74 -3.94 -12.31
C THR A 44 -9.74 -2.46 -12.71
N PRO A 45 -9.43 -1.52 -11.80
CA PRO A 45 -9.40 -0.10 -12.12
C PRO A 45 -8.24 0.24 -13.06
N ASN A 46 -8.45 1.25 -13.89
CA ASN A 46 -7.40 1.93 -14.67
C ASN A 46 -7.10 3.32 -14.07
N LEU A 47 -6.06 3.98 -14.58
CA LEU A 47 -5.56 5.27 -14.05
C LEU A 47 -6.59 6.41 -14.05
N SER A 48 -7.62 6.33 -14.90
CA SER A 48 -8.67 7.35 -15.00
C SER A 48 -9.82 7.14 -14.01
N ASN A 49 -9.97 5.92 -13.47
CA ASN A 49 -11.06 5.61 -12.56
C ASN A 49 -10.92 6.33 -11.23
N VAL A 50 -12.07 6.66 -10.65
CA VAL A 50 -12.20 7.01 -9.24
C VAL A 50 -12.38 5.71 -8.47
N ILE A 51 -11.44 5.39 -7.57
CA ILE A 51 -11.56 4.25 -6.68
C ILE A 51 -12.29 4.66 -5.41
N VAL A 52 -12.99 3.70 -4.79
CA VAL A 52 -13.53 3.81 -3.44
C VAL A 52 -12.92 2.70 -2.61
N ALA A 53 -12.21 3.04 -1.53
CA ALA A 53 -11.51 2.05 -0.72
C ALA A 53 -11.53 2.40 0.77
N HIS A 54 -11.61 1.37 1.60
CA HIS A 54 -11.18 1.47 2.99
C HIS A 54 -9.72 1.07 3.11
N TYR A 55 -9.02 1.70 4.05
CA TYR A 55 -7.64 1.39 4.35
C TYR A 55 -7.23 1.79 5.77
N THR A 56 -6.12 1.19 6.20
CA THR A 56 -5.31 1.63 7.34
C THR A 56 -3.84 1.64 6.93
N GLY A 57 -3.13 2.73 7.23
CA GLY A 57 -1.71 2.93 6.92
C GLY A 57 -0.85 2.96 8.18
N ARG A 58 0.22 2.16 8.20
CA ARG A 58 1.19 2.11 9.30
C ARG A 58 2.64 1.97 8.81
N THR A 59 3.59 2.42 9.62
CA THR A 59 5.01 2.17 9.36
C THR A 59 5.44 0.80 9.92
N ILE A 60 6.64 0.32 9.55
CA ILE A 60 7.15 -1.00 9.97
C ILE A 60 7.29 -1.20 11.49
N ASN A 61 7.22 -0.14 12.29
CA ASN A 61 7.23 -0.22 13.74
C ASN A 61 5.82 -0.36 14.36
N GLY A 62 4.78 -0.50 13.52
CA GLY A 62 3.39 -0.62 13.94
C GLY A 62 2.66 0.70 14.17
N LYS A 63 3.35 1.86 14.09
CA LYS A 63 2.70 3.16 14.25
C LYS A 63 1.78 3.45 13.07
N GLN A 64 0.47 3.48 13.34
CA GLN A 64 -0.54 3.96 12.42
C GLN A 64 -0.35 5.47 12.17
N PHE A 65 -0.42 5.88 10.91
CA PHE A 65 -0.34 7.28 10.50
C PHE A 65 -1.62 7.78 9.84
N ASP A 66 -2.44 6.88 9.27
CA ASP A 66 -3.71 7.24 8.63
C ASP A 66 -4.69 6.05 8.65
N ASN A 67 -6.00 6.33 8.60
CA ASN A 67 -7.06 5.35 8.62
C ASN A 67 -8.41 5.93 8.14
N SER A 68 -9.07 5.23 7.22
CA SER A 68 -10.41 5.62 6.72
C SER A 68 -11.58 5.15 7.59
N TYR A 69 -11.41 4.09 8.41
CA TYR A 69 -12.54 3.47 9.13
C TYR A 69 -13.12 4.35 10.24
N SER A 70 -12.41 5.40 10.69
CA SER A 70 -12.92 6.40 11.62
C SER A 70 -13.81 7.47 10.95
N GLY A 71 -13.95 7.43 9.62
CA GLY A 71 -14.74 8.36 8.85
C GLY A 71 -15.39 7.67 7.65
N ALA A 72 -15.20 8.24 6.46
CA ALA A 72 -15.71 7.69 5.21
C ALA A 72 -14.60 6.97 4.42
N PRO A 73 -14.97 6.05 3.51
CA PRO A 73 -14.03 5.52 2.52
C PRO A 73 -13.33 6.62 1.74
N LEU A 74 -12.10 6.35 1.32
CA LEU A 74 -11.38 7.21 0.38
C LEU A 74 -12.04 7.13 -0.98
N ALA A 75 -12.34 8.29 -1.59
CA ALA A 75 -12.76 8.39 -2.98
C ALA A 75 -11.81 9.35 -3.72
N ILE A 76 -10.97 8.80 -4.61
CA ILE A 76 -9.93 9.57 -5.31
C ILE A 76 -9.63 8.94 -6.67
N ARG A 77 -9.16 9.76 -7.63
CA ARG A 77 -8.68 9.20 -8.89
C ARG A 77 -7.42 8.40 -8.67
N LEU A 78 -7.33 7.22 -9.30
CA LEU A 78 -6.21 6.31 -9.08
C LEU A 78 -4.86 6.97 -9.36
N ARG A 79 -4.74 7.72 -10.46
CA ARG A 79 -3.52 8.46 -10.82
C ARG A 79 -3.05 9.55 -9.84
N GLU A 80 -3.86 9.91 -8.85
CA GLU A 80 -3.54 10.95 -7.86
C GLU A 80 -2.92 10.34 -6.57
N LEU A 81 -2.81 9.02 -6.50
CA LEU A 81 -2.25 8.28 -5.37
C LEU A 81 -0.73 8.08 -5.49
N ILE A 82 -0.10 7.60 -4.41
CA ILE A 82 1.29 7.14 -4.45
C ILE A 82 1.44 5.96 -5.43
N GLU A 83 2.60 5.87 -6.08
CA GLU A 83 2.89 4.86 -7.12
C GLU A 83 2.62 3.42 -6.65
N GLY A 84 2.90 3.11 -5.39
CA GLY A 84 2.65 1.80 -4.81
C GLY A 84 1.17 1.40 -4.83
N TRP A 85 0.28 2.36 -4.54
CA TRP A 85 -1.17 2.15 -4.63
C TRP A 85 -1.63 2.07 -6.08
N ILE A 86 -1.08 2.90 -6.97
CA ILE A 86 -1.39 2.88 -8.40
C ILE A 86 -1.13 1.48 -8.95
N ILE A 87 0.07 0.95 -8.76
CA ILE A 87 0.47 -0.36 -9.28
C ILE A 87 -0.38 -1.49 -8.66
N ALA A 88 -0.61 -1.45 -7.35
CA ALA A 88 -1.34 -2.51 -6.66
C ALA A 88 -2.83 -2.52 -7.02
N LEU A 89 -3.51 -1.38 -6.99
CA LEU A 89 -4.95 -1.32 -7.24
C LEU A 89 -5.32 -1.73 -8.67
N GLN A 90 -4.45 -1.50 -9.66
CA GLN A 90 -4.68 -2.01 -11.04
C GLN A 90 -4.68 -3.55 -11.14
N ARG A 91 -4.25 -4.24 -10.07
CA ARG A 91 -4.28 -5.70 -9.93
C ARG A 91 -5.37 -6.21 -9.01
N MET A 92 -6.10 -5.32 -8.35
CA MET A 92 -7.19 -5.66 -7.44
C MET A 92 -8.54 -5.58 -8.14
N HIS A 93 -9.43 -6.48 -7.76
CA HIS A 93 -10.84 -6.49 -8.11
C HIS A 93 -11.67 -5.84 -6.99
N ALA A 94 -12.86 -5.35 -7.33
CA ALA A 94 -13.80 -4.91 -6.30
C ALA A 94 -14.11 -6.06 -5.32
N GLY A 95 -14.06 -5.75 -4.02
CA GLY A 95 -14.18 -6.70 -2.92
C GLY A 95 -12.86 -7.31 -2.44
N ASP A 96 -11.75 -7.11 -3.17
CA ASP A 96 -10.43 -7.53 -2.70
C ASP A 96 -10.03 -6.78 -1.44
N LYS A 97 -9.39 -7.51 -0.52
CA LYS A 97 -8.71 -6.94 0.64
C LYS A 97 -7.28 -7.44 0.70
N TRP A 98 -6.30 -6.56 0.54
CA TRP A 98 -4.88 -6.90 0.52
C TRP A 98 -4.12 -6.15 1.62
N GLU A 99 -3.07 -6.77 2.13
CA GLU A 99 -2.02 -6.08 2.87
C GLU A 99 -0.86 -5.78 1.92
N LEU A 100 -0.59 -4.51 1.63
CA LEU A 100 0.49 -4.03 0.79
C LEU A 100 1.71 -3.64 1.62
N TYR A 101 2.89 -3.90 1.10
CA TYR A 101 4.17 -3.45 1.64
C TYR A 101 4.92 -2.67 0.56
N ILE A 102 5.00 -1.36 0.76
CA ILE A 102 5.40 -0.41 -0.27
C ILE A 102 6.80 0.12 0.05
N PRO A 103 7.81 -0.14 -0.79
CA PRO A 103 9.15 0.42 -0.61
C PRO A 103 9.09 1.94 -0.67
N ALA A 104 10.00 2.62 0.03
CA ALA A 104 10.00 4.07 0.16
C ALA A 104 9.89 4.79 -1.20
N GLU A 105 10.59 4.31 -2.23
CA GLU A 105 10.58 4.91 -3.57
C GLU A 105 9.20 4.89 -4.24
N MET A 106 8.33 3.94 -3.87
CA MET A 106 6.94 3.84 -4.33
C MET A 106 5.93 4.47 -3.36
N GLY A 107 6.41 5.04 -2.26
CA GLY A 107 5.67 5.86 -1.31
C GLY A 107 6.13 7.32 -1.34
N TYR A 108 6.64 7.83 -0.22
CA TYR A 108 7.08 9.23 -0.08
C TYR A 108 8.60 9.45 -0.24
N GLY A 109 9.35 8.39 -0.53
CA GLY A 109 10.77 8.43 -0.87
C GLY A 109 11.64 9.04 0.22
N LYS A 110 12.50 9.99 -0.18
CA LYS A 110 13.48 10.66 0.70
C LYS A 110 12.90 11.76 1.58
N PHE A 111 11.60 12.04 1.47
CA PHE A 111 10.88 13.11 2.14
C PHE A 111 10.08 12.56 3.31
N ALA A 112 10.01 13.32 4.40
CA ALA A 112 9.14 13.00 5.52
C ALA A 112 7.73 13.56 5.28
N GLN A 113 6.73 12.88 5.82
CA GLN A 113 5.35 13.37 5.92
C GLN A 113 4.94 13.40 7.40
N PRO A 114 3.84 14.09 7.77
CA PRO A 114 3.31 14.03 9.12
C PRO A 114 3.15 12.56 9.59
N GLY A 115 3.89 12.18 10.64
CA GLY A 115 3.88 10.82 11.17
C GLY A 115 4.70 9.77 10.41
N ILE A 116 5.29 10.11 9.25
CA ILE A 116 6.04 9.19 8.39
C ILE A 116 7.47 9.73 8.17
N PRO A 117 8.50 9.10 8.75
CA PRO A 117 9.88 9.47 8.48
C PRO A 117 10.27 9.34 7.00
N ALA A 118 11.31 10.07 6.59
CA ALA A 118 11.90 9.85 5.28
C ALA A 118 12.46 8.42 5.16
N TYR A 119 12.33 7.83 3.96
CA TYR A 119 12.73 6.46 3.63
C TYR A 119 11.93 5.36 4.35
N SER A 120 10.71 5.65 4.80
CA SER A 120 9.82 4.63 5.37
C SER A 120 9.30 3.68 4.29
N THR A 121 9.39 2.38 4.58
CA THR A 121 8.52 1.37 3.99
C THR A 121 7.13 1.52 4.63
N LEU A 122 6.09 1.52 3.81
CA LEU A 122 4.71 1.71 4.25
C LEU A 122 3.96 0.39 4.19
N ILE A 123 3.14 0.12 5.20
CA ILE A 123 2.25 -1.03 5.25
C ILE A 123 0.83 -0.51 5.16
N PHE A 124 0.07 -1.01 4.20
CA PHE A 124 -1.33 -0.67 4.04
C PHE A 124 -2.19 -1.92 4.04
N GLU A 125 -3.22 -1.95 4.87
CA GLU A 125 -4.34 -2.86 4.66
C GLU A 125 -5.38 -2.09 3.83
N ILE A 126 -5.76 -2.60 2.67
CA ILE A 126 -6.67 -1.92 1.73
C ILE A 126 -7.79 -2.88 1.35
N GLU A 127 -9.03 -2.41 1.46
CA GLU A 127 -10.24 -3.04 0.93
C GLU A 127 -10.77 -2.19 -0.22
N LEU A 128 -10.67 -2.69 -1.46
CA LEU A 128 -11.20 -2.02 -2.64
C LEU A 128 -12.71 -2.26 -2.71
N ILE A 129 -13.51 -1.23 -2.50
CA ILE A 129 -14.98 -1.34 -2.43
C ILE A 129 -15.57 -1.30 -3.84
N SER A 130 -15.18 -0.29 -4.63
CA SER A 130 -15.68 -0.11 -5.99
C SER A 130 -14.77 0.86 -6.77
N PHE A 131 -15.05 1.02 -8.07
CA PHE A 131 -14.44 2.05 -8.90
C PHE A 131 -15.34 2.37 -10.10
N ALA A 132 -15.23 3.59 -10.63
CA ALA A 132 -15.98 4.07 -11.79
C ALA A 132 -15.11 4.95 -12.70
#